data_AF-A0A934YSY7-F1
#
_entry.id   AF-A0A934YSY7-F1
#
_cell.length_a   1.000
_cell.length_b   1.000
_cell.length_c   1.000
_cell.angle_alpha   90.00
_cell.angle_beta   90.00
_cell.angle_gamma   90.00
#
_symmetry.space_group_name_H-M   'P 1'
#
loop_
_entity.id
_entity.type
_entity.pdbx_description
1 polymer ?
#
loop_
_entity_poly.entity_id
_entity_poly.type
_entity_poly.pdbx_seq_one_letter_code
_entity_poly.pdbx_strand_id
1 'polypeptide(L)' 'MNTMAMALMVSIQLLVTGMAVYFFYKVLTVKPKPEPDSYTDNDPV' A
#
# COMPACT_ATOMS: atom_id res chain seq x y z
N MET A 1 -25.54 25.04 2.13
CA MET A 1 -24.19 24.44 2.33
C MET A 1 -23.25 25.07 1.31
N ASN A 2 -22.04 25.45 1.69
CA ASN A 2 -21.09 26.04 0.74
C ASN A 2 -20.57 24.96 -0.21
N THR A 3 -20.90 25.08 -1.50
CA THR A 3 -20.52 24.13 -2.56
C THR A 3 -19.01 23.89 -2.61
N MET A 4 -18.21 24.93 -2.35
CA MET A 4 -16.75 24.83 -2.32
C MET A 4 -16.24 23.96 -1.16
N ALA A 5 -16.87 24.07 0.01
CA ALA A 5 -16.51 23.26 1.17
C ALA A 5 -16.83 21.78 0.92
N MET A 6 -17.99 21.49 0.30
CA MET A 6 -18.37 20.12 -0.06
C MET A 6 -17.42 19.50 -1.08
N ALA A 7 -17.07 20.24 -2.13
CA ALA A 7 -16.13 19.77 -3.15
C ALA A 7 -14.74 19.47 -2.56
N LEU A 8 -14.24 20.34 -1.69
CA LEU A 8 -12.96 20.12 -1.00
C LEU A 8 -12.99 18.87 -0.13
N MET A 9 -14.04 18.70 0.67
CA MET A 9 -14.18 17.54 1.56
C MET A 9 -14.22 16.21 0.78
N VAL A 10 -14.99 16.14 -0.31
CA VAL A 10 -15.06 14.95 -1.15
C VAL A 10 -13.72 14.69 -1.86
N SER A 11 -13.04 15.72 -2.33
CA SER A 11 -11.75 15.57 -3.02
C SER A 11 -10.67 14.98 -2.10
N ILE A 12 -10.59 15.44 -0.85
CA ILE A 12 -9.66 14.90 0.15
C ILE A 12 -9.97 13.43 0.43
N GLN A 13 -11.24 13.09 0.61
CA GLN A 13 -11.66 11.70 0.86
C GLN A 13 -11.26 10.78 -0.30
N LEU A 14 -11.56 11.18 -1.55
CA LEU A 14 -11.18 10.39 -2.72
C LEU A 14 -9.67 10.22 -2.87
N LEU A 15 -8.89 11.26 -2.54
CA LEU A 15 -7.43 11.20 -2.61
C LEU A 15 -6.87 10.21 -1.59
N VAL A 16 -7.30 10.31 -0.32
CA VAL A 16 -6.85 9.41 0.74
C VAL A 16 -7.27 7.97 0.45
N THR A 17 -8.53 7.76 0.05
CA THR A 17 -9.04 6.43 -0.33
C THR A 17 -8.27 5.87 -1.53
N GLY A 18 -8.00 6.68 -2.56
CA GLY A 18 -7.23 6.27 -3.73
C GLY A 18 -5.80 5.86 -3.37
N MET A 19 -5.13 6.62 -2.52
CA MET A 19 -3.79 6.27 -2.02
C MET A 19 -3.81 4.96 -1.22
N ALA A 20 -4.78 4.77 -0.33
CA ALA A 20 -4.91 3.54 0.45
C ALA A 20 -5.12 2.32 -0.45
N VAL A 21 -6.03 2.41 -1.43
CA VAL A 21 -6.27 1.35 -2.41
C VAL A 21 -5.01 1.04 -3.20
N TYR A 22 -4.26 2.06 -3.64
CA TYR A 22 -2.99 1.87 -4.35
C TYR A 22 -1.97 1.09 -3.52
N PHE A 23 -1.76 1.45 -2.25
CA PHE A 23 -0.81 0.76 -1.40
C PHE A 23 -1.24 -0.66 -1.08
N PHE A 24 -2.51 -0.90 -0.79
CA PHE A 24 -3.01 -2.26 -0.56
C PHE A 24 -2.87 -3.13 -1.81
N TYR A 25 -3.25 -2.61 -2.98
CA TYR A 25 -3.06 -3.30 -4.24
C TYR A 25 -1.57 -3.63 -4.46
N LYS A 26 -0.68 -2.66 -4.24
CA LYS A 26 0.76 -2.86 -4.39
C LYS A 26 1.28 -3.93 -3.43
N VAL A 27 0.88 -3.92 -2.16
CA VAL A 27 1.31 -4.92 -1.17
C VAL A 27 0.82 -6.32 -1.54
N LEU A 28 -0.42 -6.45 -2.02
CA LEU A 28 -1.01 -7.75 -2.35
C LEU A 28 -0.50 -8.34 -3.67
N THR A 29 -0.01 -7.49 -4.58
CA THR A 29 0.36 -7.91 -5.94
C THR A 29 1.85 -7.86 -6.24
N VAL A 30 2.64 -7.13 -5.44
CA VAL A 30 4.09 -7.07 -5.65
C VAL A 30 4.69 -8.45 -5.41
N LYS A 31 5.55 -8.88 -6.33
CA LYS A 31 6.28 -10.14 -6.15
C LYS A 31 7.12 -10.04 -4.87
N PRO A 32 7.09 -11.06 -4.00
CA PRO A 32 7.98 -11.12 -2.86
C PRO A 32 9.41 -10.87 -3.31
N LYS A 33 10.12 -9.99 -2.60
CA LYS A 33 11.55 -9.83 -2.85
C LYS A 33 12.21 -11.18 -2.56
N PRO A 34 13.07 -11.70 -3.45
CA PRO A 34 13.86 -12.87 -3.09
C PRO A 34 14.74 -12.48 -1.91
N GLU A 35 14.43 -13.04 -0.74
CA GLU A 35 15.22 -12.89 0.46
C GLU A 35 16.24 -14.03 0.50
N PRO A 36 17.51 -13.76 0.88
CA PRO A 36 18.46 -14.82 1.14
C PRO A 36 17.92 -15.72 2.25
N ASP A 37 18.09 -17.04 2.11
CA ASP A 37 17.58 -17.99 3.10
C ASP A 37 18.22 -17.71 4.46
N SER A 38 17.36 -17.45 5.46
CA SER A 38 17.78 -17.15 6.83
C SER A 38 18.44 -18.33 7.54
N TYR A 39 18.35 -19.54 6.98
CA TYR A 39 18.95 -20.77 7.53
C TYR A 39 20.18 -21.26 6.75
N THR A 40 20.68 -20.49 5.78
CA THR A 40 21.87 -20.85 5.00
C THR A 40 23.07 -21.23 5.89
N ASP A 41 23.24 -20.56 7.03
CA ASP A 41 24.33 -20.81 7.98
C ASP A 41 24.04 -21.95 8.99
N ASN A 42 22.82 -22.49 8.99
CA ASN A 42 22.36 -23.53 9.91
C ASN A 42 22.16 -24.89 9.23
N ASP A 43 22.39 -24.99 7.93
CA ASP A 43 22.29 -26.26 7.21
C ASP A 43 23.41 -27.21 7.68
N PRO A 44 23.09 -28.46 8.09
CA PRO A 44 24.10 -29.44 8.45
C PRO A 44 24.95 -29.81 7.23
N VAL A 45 26.27 -29.88 7.43
CA VAL A 45 27.27 -30.34 6.45
C VAL A 45 27.15 -31.83 6.12
#